data_AF-A0A0F9GR59-F1
#
_entry.id   AF-A0A0F9GR59-F1
#
_cell.length_a   1.000
_cell.length_b   1.000
_cell.length_c   1.000
_cell.angle_alpha   90.00
_cell.angle_beta   90.00
_cell.angle_gamma   90.00
#
_symmetry.space_group_name_H-M   'P 1'
#
loop_
_entity.id
_entity.type
_entity.pdbx_description
1 polymer ?
#
loop_
_entity_poly.entity_id
_entity_poly.type
_entity_poly.pdbx_seq_one_letter_code
_entity_poly.pdbx_strand_id
1 'polypeptide(L)'
;MIWLIFGHFIGDWALQSDWIAKDKGKNWFVMLAHCMIWTACICVALEYVGVYAQWKWIFLCIGHLVADLIKCAAIESTNDEKKMYRYLYIDQLWHLLQCWIVSGGIA
;
A
#
# COMPACT_ATOMS: atom_id res chain seq x y z
N MET A 1 -1.93 -13.59 -9.08
CA MET A 1 -1.36 -12.24 -9.31
C MET A 1 -2.36 -11.22 -9.79
N ILE A 2 -3.07 -11.44 -10.90
CA ILE A 2 -3.96 -10.42 -11.48
C ILE A 2 -4.96 -9.83 -10.47
N TRP A 3 -5.60 -10.67 -9.65
CA TRP A 3 -6.55 -10.23 -8.63
C TRP A 3 -5.94 -9.34 -7.53
N LEU A 4 -4.68 -9.59 -7.16
CA LEU A 4 -3.97 -8.76 -6.18
C LEU A 4 -3.57 -7.41 -6.78
N ILE A 5 -3.21 -7.37 -8.07
CA ILE A 5 -2.92 -6.12 -8.78
C ILE A 5 -4.20 -5.27 -8.86
N PHE A 6 -5.35 -5.89 -9.14
CA PHE A 6 -6.64 -5.20 -9.09
C PHE A 6 -6.98 -4.70 -7.67
N GLY A 7 -6.82 -5.54 -6.64
CA GLY A 7 -7.01 -5.14 -5.25
C GLY A 7 -6.11 -3.97 -4.85
N HIS A 8 -4.85 -3.99 -5.28
CA HIS A 8 -3.89 -2.90 -5.10
C HIS A 8 -4.39 -1.61 -5.75
N PHE A 9 -4.77 -1.66 -7.03
CA PHE A 9 -5.28 -0.50 -7.75
C PHE A 9 -6.53 0.09 -7.09
N ILE A 10 -7.44 -0.77 -6.63
CA ILE A 10 -8.65 -0.33 -5.94
C ILE A 10 -8.28 0.36 -4.61
N GLY A 11 -7.44 -0.28 -3.79
CA GLY A 11 -7.12 0.20 -2.45
C GLY A 11 -6.22 1.44 -2.41
N ASP A 12 -5.16 1.47 -3.23
CA ASP A 12 -4.15 2.53 -3.18
C ASP A 12 -4.51 3.74 -4.05
N TRP A 13 -5.26 3.53 -5.13
CA TRP A 13 -5.63 4.57 -6.09
C TRP A 13 -7.12 4.88 -6.10
N ALA A 14 -7.98 3.90 -6.43
CA ALA A 14 -9.40 4.20 -6.67
C ALA A 14 -10.16 4.66 -5.41
N LEU A 15 -9.80 4.12 -4.24
CA LEU A 15 -10.39 4.47 -2.94
C LEU A 15 -9.57 5.52 -2.18
N GLN A 16 -8.40 5.93 -2.68
CA GLN A 16 -7.62 7.01 -2.09
C GLN A 16 -8.19 8.35 -2.56
N SER A 17 -9.04 8.94 -1.72
CA SER A 17 -9.58 10.27 -1.97
C SER A 17 -8.51 11.37 -1.88
N ASP A 18 -8.80 12.53 -2.46
CA ASP A 18 -7.95 13.74 -2.35
C ASP A 18 -7.64 14.10 -0.89
N TRP A 19 -8.60 13.87 0.02
CA TRP A 19 -8.43 14.10 1.45
C TRP A 19 -7.37 13.16 2.02
N ILE A 20 -7.46 11.86 1.73
CA ILE A 20 -6.49 10.87 2.19
C ILE A 20 -5.10 11.20 1.63
N ALA A 21 -5.01 11.50 0.34
CA ALA A 21 -3.74 11.80 -0.31
C ALA A 21 -3.02 13.03 0.29
N LYS A 22 -3.78 14.07 0.66
CA LYS A 22 -3.23 15.33 1.21
C LYS A 22 -2.89 15.25 2.71
N ASP A 23 -3.67 14.48 3.47
CA ASP A 23 -3.59 14.51 4.93
C ASP A 23 -2.89 13.29 5.56
N LYS A 24 -2.68 12.19 4.82
CA LYS A 24 -2.05 10.98 5.39
C LYS A 24 -0.65 11.24 5.96
N GLY A 25 0.12 12.15 5.38
CA GLY A 25 1.44 12.53 5.91
C GLY A 25 1.39 13.37 7.20
N LYS A 26 0.22 13.92 7.55
CA LYS A 26 0.05 14.89 8.65
C LYS A 26 -0.79 14.35 9.80
N ASN A 27 -1.61 13.34 9.56
CA ASN A 27 -2.56 12.79 10.52
C ASN A 27 -2.51 11.26 10.56
N TRP A 28 -2.14 10.72 11.72
CA TRP A 28 -2.06 9.29 11.98
C TRP A 28 -3.36 8.53 11.72
N PHE A 29 -4.51 9.13 12.01
CA PHE A 29 -5.81 8.51 11.74
C PHE A 29 -6.02 8.32 10.23
N VAL A 30 -5.69 9.32 9.43
CA VAL A 30 -5.80 9.28 7.96
C VAL A 30 -4.81 8.28 7.37
N MET A 31 -3.58 8.25 7.89
CA MET A 31 -2.57 7.27 7.52
C MET A 31 -3.04 5.84 7.77
N LEU A 32 -3.54 5.57 8.99
CA LEU A 32 -4.00 4.24 9.35
C LEU A 32 -5.24 3.84 8.54
N ALA A 33 -6.17 4.77 8.30
CA ALA A 33 -7.35 4.52 7.47
C ALA A 33 -6.94 4.10 6.05
N HIS A 34 -6.00 4.81 5.42
CA HIS A 34 -5.45 4.43 4.12
C HIS A 34 -4.82 3.04 4.14
N CYS A 35 -3.96 2.76 5.13
CA CYS A 35 -3.28 1.48 5.24
C CYS A 35 -4.28 0.32 5.41
N MET A 36 -5.35 0.53 6.18
CA MET A 36 -6.41 -0.45 6.40
C MET A 36 -7.27 -0.66 5.16
N ILE A 37 -7.62 0.39 4.42
CA ILE A 37 -8.36 0.29 3.15
C ILE A 37 -7.57 -0.55 2.14
N TRP A 38 -6.29 -0.25 1.96
CA TRP A 38 -5.43 -1.01 1.06
C TRP A 38 -5.29 -2.46 1.50
N THR A 39 -4.97 -2.70 2.77
CA THR A 39 -4.84 -4.05 3.34
C THR A 39 -6.12 -4.85 3.15
N ALA A 40 -7.29 -4.26 3.44
CA ALA A 40 -8.58 -4.92 3.26
C ALA A 40 -8.83 -5.32 1.80
N CYS A 41 -8.53 -4.45 0.84
CA CYS A 41 -8.67 -4.76 -0.59
C CYS A 41 -7.79 -5.96 -1.01
N ILE A 42 -6.55 -6.02 -0.53
CA ILE A 42 -5.65 -7.16 -0.79
C ILE A 42 -6.12 -8.42 -0.07
N CYS A 43 -6.57 -8.33 1.18
CA CYS A 43 -7.10 -9.47 1.92
C CYS A 43 -8.36 -10.06 1.26
N VAL A 44 -9.27 -9.22 0.77
CA VAL A 44 -10.43 -9.66 -0.01
C VAL A 44 -9.99 -10.37 -1.30
N ALA A 45 -8.99 -9.82 -2.00
CA ALA A 45 -8.45 -10.49 -3.19
C ALA A 45 -7.77 -11.84 -2.85
N LEU A 46 -7.06 -11.93 -1.72
CA LEU A 46 -6.43 -13.16 -1.23
C LEU A 46 -7.46 -14.23 -0.83
N GLU A 47 -8.54 -13.82 -0.16
CA GLU A 47 -9.66 -14.69 0.21
C GLU A 47 -10.35 -15.21 -1.05
N TYR A 48 -10.62 -14.33 -2.02
CA TYR A 48 -11.23 -14.68 -3.29
C TYR A 48 -10.44 -15.73 -4.08
N VAL A 49 -9.10 -15.66 -4.06
CA VAL A 49 -8.24 -16.66 -4.73
C VAL A 49 -7.93 -17.88 -3.84
N GLY A 50 -8.44 -17.94 -2.61
CA GLY A 50 -8.30 -19.09 -1.73
C GLY A 50 -6.92 -19.28 -1.09
N VAL A 51 -6.10 -18.22 -1.02
CA VAL A 51 -4.75 -18.29 -0.43
C VAL A 51 -4.61 -17.42 0.82
N TYR A 52 -5.69 -16.91 1.39
CA TYR A 52 -5.62 -16.08 2.60
C TYR A 52 -5.07 -16.85 3.81
N ALA A 53 -4.32 -16.14 4.66
CA ALA A 53 -3.82 -16.63 5.93
C ALA A 53 -3.70 -15.45 6.91
N GLN A 54 -3.93 -15.70 8.20
CA GLN A 54 -4.00 -14.64 9.22
C GLN A 54 -2.71 -13.81 9.34
N TRP A 55 -1.53 -14.37 9.07
CA TRP A 55 -0.29 -13.56 9.13
C TRP A 55 -0.21 -12.50 8.01
N LYS A 56 -0.91 -12.71 6.89
CA LYS A 56 -0.80 -11.86 5.69
C LYS A 56 -1.34 -10.46 5.94
N TRP A 57 -2.43 -10.30 6.69
CA TRP A 57 -2.97 -8.95 6.96
C TRP A 57 -2.03 -8.11 7.81
N ILE A 58 -1.36 -8.72 8.80
CA ILE A 58 -0.36 -8.03 9.65
C ILE A 58 0.83 -7.60 8.79
N PHE A 59 1.36 -8.51 7.98
CA PHE A 59 2.46 -8.23 7.07
C PHE A 59 2.14 -7.08 6.10
N LEU A 60 0.97 -7.13 5.47
CA LEU A 60 0.49 -6.10 4.53
C LEU A 60 0.29 -4.75 5.23
N CYS A 61 -0.40 -4.72 6.37
CA CYS A 61 -0.73 -3.46 7.04
C CYS A 61 0.51 -2.77 7.61
N ILE A 62 1.37 -3.51 8.32
CA ILE A 62 2.60 -2.94 8.90
C ILE A 62 3.59 -2.60 7.80
N GLY A 63 3.76 -3.47 6.79
CA GLY A 63 4.64 -3.25 5.66
C GLY A 63 4.25 -2.00 4.88
N HIS A 64 2.95 -1.80 4.62
CA HIS A 64 2.43 -0.60 3.97
C HIS A 64 2.61 0.65 4.84
N LEU A 65 2.20 0.58 6.11
CA LEU A 65 2.31 1.71 7.04
C LEU A 65 3.74 2.24 7.16
N VAL A 66 4.73 1.35 7.31
CA VAL A 66 6.14 1.76 7.41
C VAL A 66 6.61 2.42 6.10
N ALA A 67 6.26 1.86 4.95
CA ALA A 67 6.62 2.43 3.65
C ALA A 67 5.99 3.82 3.45
N ASP A 68 4.71 3.98 3.80
CA ASP A 68 4.00 5.25 3.68
C ASP A 68 4.55 6.32 4.62
N LEU A 69 4.94 5.96 5.85
CA LEU A 69 5.59 6.89 6.78
C LEU A 69 6.94 7.37 6.24
N ILE A 70 7.78 6.47 5.75
CA ILE A 70 9.09 6.81 5.16
C ILE A 70 8.90 7.66 3.92
N LYS A 71 7.96 7.28 3.03
CA LYS A 71 7.64 8.01 1.80
C LYS A 71 7.15 9.42 2.10
N CYS A 72 6.17 9.58 2.99
CA CYS A 72 5.61 10.89 3.32
C CYS A 72 6.67 11.81 3.94
N ALA A 73 7.46 11.30 4.89
CA ALA A 73 8.57 12.05 5.47
C ALA A 73 9.62 12.45 4.41
N ALA A 74 9.97 11.54 3.50
CA ALA A 74 10.94 11.81 2.44
C ALA A 74 10.44 12.83 1.42
N ILE A 75 9.18 12.73 1.00
CA ILE A 75 8.55 13.68 0.07
C ILE A 75 8.41 15.07 0.71
N GLU A 76 7.99 15.16 1.98
CA GLU A 76 7.89 16.44 2.69
C GLU A 76 9.26 17.11 2.89
N SER A 77 10.34 16.33 2.99
CA SER A 77 11.71 16.84 3.11
C SER A 77 12.34 17.34 1.80
N THR A 78 11.68 17.17 0.65
CA THR A 78 12.27 17.46 -0.66
C THR A 78 11.39 18.36 -1.53
N ASN A 79 12.01 19.39 -2.12
CA ASN A 79 11.38 20.26 -3.13
C ASN A 79 11.69 19.81 -4.58
N ASP A 80 12.36 18.67 -4.75
CA ASP A 80 12.76 18.14 -6.06
C ASP A 80 11.73 17.13 -6.56
N GLU A 81 11.01 17.50 -7.61
CA GLU A 81 9.99 16.65 -8.24
C GLU A 81 10.56 15.29 -8.68
N LYS A 82 11.80 15.23 -9.18
CA LYS A 82 12.40 13.95 -9.60
C LYS A 82 12.60 13.01 -8.42
N LYS A 83 12.99 13.55 -7.26
CA LYS A 83 13.11 12.76 -6.02
C LYS A 83 11.73 12.31 -5.55
N MET A 84 10.73 13.17 -5.59
CA MET A 84 9.34 12.81 -5.27
C MET A 84 8.88 11.62 -6.13
N TYR A 85 8.99 11.70 -7.46
CA TYR A 85 8.62 10.61 -8.35
C TYR A 85 9.39 9.32 -8.07
N ARG A 86 10.69 9.42 -7.74
CA ARG A 86 11.48 8.25 -7.34
C ARG A 86 10.91 7.55 -6.11
N TYR A 87 10.51 8.29 -5.07
CA TYR A 87 9.88 7.69 -3.88
C TYR A 87 8.53 7.05 -4.22
N LEU A 88 7.74 7.66 -5.12
CA LEU A 88 6.50 7.06 -5.61
C LEU A 88 6.76 5.73 -6.36
N TYR A 89 7.79 5.64 -7.21
CA TYR A 89 8.11 4.38 -7.88
C TYR A 89 8.61 3.30 -6.91
N ILE A 90 9.44 3.67 -5.94
CA ILE A 90 9.93 2.74 -4.90
C ILE A 90 8.76 2.18 -4.09
N ASP A 91 7.79 3.04 -3.76
CA ASP A 91 6.56 2.67 -3.07
C ASP A 91 5.73 1.67 -3.89
N GLN A 92 5.49 1.93 -5.17
CA GLN A 92 4.76 0.99 -6.03
C GLN A 92 5.50 -0.36 -6.17
N LEU A 93 6.83 -0.36 -6.23
CA LEU A 93 7.62 -1.60 -6.21
C LEU A 93 7.47 -2.37 -4.90
N TRP A 94 7.42 -1.67 -3.76
CA TRP A 94 7.18 -2.28 -2.45
C TRP A 94 5.80 -2.95 -2.37
N HIS A 95 4.76 -2.30 -2.88
CA HIS A 95 3.42 -2.88 -2.98
C HIS A 95 3.39 -4.17 -3.81
N LEU A 96 4.05 -4.16 -4.98
CA LEU A 96 4.13 -5.34 -5.84
C LEU A 96 4.92 -6.48 -5.16
N LEU A 97 5.99 -6.15 -4.45
CA LEU A 97 6.76 -7.12 -3.66
C LEU A 97 5.89 -7.73 -2.54
N GLN A 98 5.15 -6.91 -1.80
CA GLN A 98 4.21 -7.39 -0.78
C GLN A 98 3.18 -8.33 -1.40
N CYS A 99 2.55 -7.95 -2.51
CA CYS A 99 1.58 -8.76 -3.25
C CYS A 99 2.19 -10.11 -3.68
N TRP A 100 3.41 -10.09 -4.20
CA TRP A 100 4.11 -11.29 -4.63
C TRP A 100 4.39 -12.23 -3.44
N ILE A 101 4.93 -11.72 -2.34
CA ILE A 101 5.18 -12.50 -1.11
C ILE A 101 3.88 -13.14 -0.60
N VAL A 102 2.80 -12.37 -0.45
CA VAL A 102 1.53 -12.90 0.08
C VAL A 102 0.82 -13.84 -0.88
N SER A 103 1.17 -13.86 -2.16
CA SER A 103 0.65 -14.87 -3.09
C SER A 103 1.31 -16.23 -3.02
N GLY A 104 2.39 -16.38 -2.23
CA GLY A 104 3.16 -17.62 -2.14
C GLY A 104 4.37 -17.68 -3.08
N GLY A 105 4.75 -16.55 -3.70
CA GLY A 105 6.08 -16.40 -4.29
C GLY A 105 6.42 -17.29 -5.49
N ILE A 106 5.44 -17.61 -6.36
CA ILE A 106 5.44 -18.52 -7.53
C ILE A 106 4.52 -19.72 -7.26
N ALA A 107 3.36 -19.69 -7.91
CA ALA A 107 2.73 -20.89 -8.48
C ALA A 107 2.89 -20.77 -10.00
#